data_AF-A0A381UDT9-F1
#
_entry.id   AF-A0A381UDT9-F1
#
_cell.length_a   1.000
_cell.length_b   1.000
_cell.length_c   1.000
_cell.angle_alpha   90.00
_cell.angle_beta   90.00
_cell.angle_gamma   90.00
#
_symmetry.space_group_name_H-M   'P 1'
#
loop_
_entity.id
_entity.type
_entity.pdbx_description
1 polymer ?
#
loop_
_entity_poly.entity_id
_entity_poly.type
_entity_poly.pdbx_seq_one_letter_code
_entity_poly.pdbx_strand_id
1 'polypeptide(L)'
;MFGMFAEKSVSNLDPTVRELAIIRTGFAQGSQFVFSQHCKAARRFGLSEDQIAAIPNWQISEAFSAKERAVLAWTDALTLQGGRASNALFDELHTHLNDEDILELTYHTLGYNMHAVCCKALRLEYDDVDERVQEVPTPDDGGTANWAGNAWRNDT
;
A
#
# COMPACT_ATOMS: atom_id res chain seq x y z
N MET A 1 -5.38 18.13 8.51
CA MET A 1 -5.77 17.24 7.40
C MET A 1 -7.25 17.51 7.19
N PHE A 2 -7.60 18.19 6.09
CA PHE A 2 -8.82 19.00 5.82
C PHE A 2 -9.86 19.14 6.95
N GLY A 3 -10.02 20.37 7.47
CA GLY A 3 -10.97 20.67 8.54
C GLY A 3 -10.39 20.59 9.95
N MET A 4 -9.16 21.05 10.18
CA MET A 4 -8.52 21.07 11.51
C MET A 4 -9.29 21.87 12.59
N PHE A 5 -10.37 22.56 12.19
CA PHE A 5 -11.31 23.29 13.05
C PHE A 5 -12.78 22.97 12.73
N ALA A 6 -13.07 21.94 11.95
CA ALA A 6 -14.44 21.57 11.57
C ALA A 6 -15.03 20.56 12.57
N GLU A 7 -16.24 20.82 13.06
CA GLU A 7 -16.96 19.90 13.97
C GLU A 7 -17.31 18.54 13.31
N LYS A 8 -17.29 18.49 11.97
CA LYS A 8 -17.52 17.28 11.17
C LYS A 8 -16.45 17.16 10.10
N SER A 9 -16.18 15.92 9.67
CA SER A 9 -15.35 15.67 8.49
C SER A 9 -15.92 16.44 7.30
N VAL A 10 -15.08 17.29 6.71
CA VAL A 10 -15.40 18.03 5.48
C VAL A 10 -15.02 17.25 4.23
N SER A 11 -14.36 16.10 4.39
CA SER A 11 -13.96 15.26 3.27
C SER A 11 -15.18 14.68 2.56
N ASN A 12 -15.30 14.99 1.27
CA ASN A 12 -16.35 14.49 0.38
C ASN A 12 -15.87 13.27 -0.42
N LEU A 13 -14.59 12.90 -0.32
CA LEU A 13 -14.04 11.75 -1.01
C LEU A 13 -14.78 10.46 -0.62
N ASP A 14 -15.19 9.70 -1.63
CA ASP A 14 -15.80 8.38 -1.48
C ASP A 14 -14.95 7.52 -0.53
N PRO A 15 -15.52 7.07 0.61
CA PRO A 15 -14.80 6.23 1.57
C PRO A 15 -14.20 4.97 0.94
N THR A 16 -14.85 4.40 -0.06
CA THR A 16 -14.39 3.21 -0.80
C THR A 16 -13.09 3.52 -1.55
N VAL A 17 -13.05 4.65 -2.26
CA VAL A 17 -11.86 5.13 -2.98
C VAL A 17 -10.72 5.42 -2.01
N ARG A 18 -11.03 6.09 -0.89
CA ARG A 18 -10.05 6.39 0.16
C ARG A 18 -9.43 5.10 0.72
N GLU A 19 -10.26 4.14 1.15
CA GLU A 19 -9.75 2.91 1.76
C GLU A 19 -8.99 2.04 0.74
N LEU A 20 -9.40 2.02 -0.53
CA LEU A 20 -8.68 1.31 -1.59
C LEU A 20 -7.23 1.79 -1.69
N ALA A 21 -7.02 3.10 -1.71
CA ALA A 21 -5.69 3.70 -1.74
C ALA A 21 -4.88 3.42 -0.46
N ILE A 22 -5.52 3.45 0.72
CA ILE A 22 -4.83 3.21 1.98
C ILE A 22 -4.40 1.75 2.11
N ILE A 23 -5.27 0.79 1.77
CA ILE A 23 -4.89 -0.64 1.80
C ILE A 23 -3.71 -0.88 0.86
N ARG A 24 -3.78 -0.35 -0.37
CA ARG A 24 -2.68 -0.50 -1.33
C ARG A 24 -1.40 0.14 -0.81
N THR A 25 -1.48 1.30 -0.16
CA THR A 25 -0.33 1.95 0.49
C THR A 25 0.28 1.08 1.58
N GLY A 26 -0.53 0.54 2.49
CA GLY A 26 -0.07 -0.34 3.57
C GLY A 26 0.63 -1.59 3.03
N PHE A 27 0.04 -2.21 2.00
CA PHE A 27 0.66 -3.35 1.32
C PHE A 27 1.98 -2.97 0.65
N ALA A 28 2.00 -1.90 -0.14
CA ALA A 28 3.18 -1.46 -0.90
C ALA A 28 4.33 -1.05 0.01
N GLN A 29 4.04 -0.45 1.17
CA GLN A 29 5.03 -0.14 2.20
C GLN A 29 5.41 -1.36 3.05
N GLY A 30 4.71 -2.49 2.95
CA GLY A 30 4.96 -3.65 3.81
C GLY A 30 4.67 -3.38 5.29
N SER A 31 3.71 -2.50 5.60
CA SER A 31 3.22 -2.31 6.97
C SER A 31 2.04 -3.24 7.22
N GLN A 32 2.23 -4.21 8.12
CA GLN A 32 1.21 -5.16 8.53
C GLN A 32 0.08 -4.45 9.28
N PHE A 33 0.42 -3.44 10.10
CA PHE A 33 -0.58 -2.65 10.81
C PHE A 33 -1.51 -1.91 9.84
N VAL A 34 -0.96 -1.06 8.97
CA VAL A 34 -1.78 -0.24 8.05
C VAL A 34 -2.60 -1.15 7.13
N PHE A 35 -1.99 -2.17 6.54
CA PHE A 35 -2.71 -3.10 5.68
C PHE A 35 -3.85 -3.80 6.42
N SER A 36 -3.59 -4.40 7.59
CA SER A 36 -4.61 -5.17 8.32
C SER A 36 -5.77 -4.30 8.83
N GLN A 37 -5.47 -3.12 9.40
CA GLN A 37 -6.54 -2.25 9.91
C GLN A 37 -7.40 -1.69 8.78
N HIS A 38 -6.79 -1.31 7.65
CA HIS A 38 -7.55 -0.77 6.53
C HIS A 38 -8.29 -1.82 5.73
N CYS A 39 -7.84 -3.09 5.74
CA CYS A 39 -8.69 -4.20 5.28
C CYS A 39 -9.99 -4.32 6.09
N LYS A 40 -9.95 -4.07 7.41
CA LYS A 40 -11.17 -4.07 8.25
C LYS A 40 -12.04 -2.84 7.97
N ALA A 41 -11.43 -1.67 7.79
CA ALA A 41 -12.14 -0.44 7.45
C ALA A 41 -12.82 -0.53 6.07
N ALA A 42 -12.11 -1.04 5.06
CA ALA A 42 -12.62 -1.21 3.71
C ALA A 42 -13.85 -2.11 3.62
N ARG A 43 -13.87 -3.22 4.38
CA ARG A 43 -15.06 -4.08 4.51
C ARG A 43 -16.27 -3.31 5.02
N ARG A 44 -16.07 -2.40 5.98
CA ARG A 44 -17.14 -1.55 6.51
C ARG A 44 -17.71 -0.60 5.46
N PHE A 45 -16.90 -0.19 4.48
CA PHE A 45 -17.33 0.70 3.40
C PHE A 45 -17.74 -0.05 2.11
N GLY A 46 -17.64 -1.38 2.09
CA GLY A 46 -18.22 -2.22 1.04
C GLY A 46 -17.25 -2.82 0.02
N LEU A 47 -15.93 -2.71 0.22
CA LEU A 47 -14.98 -3.48 -0.60
C LEU A 47 -15.19 -4.98 -0.37
N SER A 48 -15.24 -5.75 -1.45
CA SER A 48 -15.43 -7.19 -1.39
C SER A 48 -14.16 -7.90 -0.91
N GLU A 49 -14.30 -9.14 -0.41
CA GLU A 49 -13.13 -9.97 -0.07
C GLU A 49 -12.26 -10.25 -1.30
N ASP A 50 -12.87 -10.42 -2.48
CA ASP A 50 -12.14 -10.64 -3.73
C ASP A 50 -11.27 -9.43 -4.10
N GLN A 51 -11.79 -8.21 -3.91
CA GLN A 51 -11.02 -6.99 -4.11
C GLN A 51 -9.88 -6.87 -3.10
N ILE A 52 -10.14 -7.12 -1.81
CA ILE A 52 -9.12 -7.05 -0.76
C ILE A 52 -8.00 -8.07 -1.03
N ALA A 53 -8.37 -9.30 -1.39
CA ALA A 53 -7.42 -10.36 -1.73
C ALA A 53 -6.61 -10.04 -3.00
N ALA A 54 -7.17 -9.26 -3.93
CA ALA A 54 -6.53 -8.87 -5.18
C ALA A 54 -5.59 -7.65 -5.07
N ILE A 55 -5.56 -6.92 -3.94
CA ILE A 55 -4.68 -5.75 -3.78
C ILE A 55 -3.19 -6.03 -4.09
N PRO A 56 -2.59 -7.16 -3.69
CA PRO A 56 -1.20 -7.49 -4.00
C PRO A 56 -0.91 -7.57 -5.50
N ASN A 57 -1.90 -7.94 -6.32
CA ASN A 57 -1.78 -8.28 -7.73
C ASN A 57 -2.80 -7.53 -8.59
N TRP A 58 -3.17 -6.32 -8.16
CA TRP A 58 -4.28 -5.56 -8.73
C TRP A 58 -4.14 -5.29 -10.23
N GLN A 59 -2.90 -5.18 -10.74
CA GLN A 59 -2.63 -4.90 -12.14
C GLN A 59 -3.20 -5.97 -13.08
N ILE A 60 -3.26 -7.22 -12.63
CA ILE A 60 -3.74 -8.36 -13.43
C ILE A 60 -5.12 -8.86 -12.98
N SER A 61 -5.67 -8.31 -11.89
CA SER A 61 -6.98 -8.70 -11.38
C SER A 61 -8.11 -8.05 -12.16
N GLU A 62 -9.17 -8.82 -12.39
CA GLU A 62 -10.45 -8.36 -12.96
C GLU A 62 -11.41 -7.79 -11.90
N ALA A 63 -11.03 -7.81 -10.61
CA ALA A 63 -11.90 -7.38 -9.50
C ALA A 63 -12.10 -5.86 -9.40
N PHE A 64 -11.40 -5.07 -10.21
CA PHE A 64 -11.36 -3.61 -10.12
C PHE A 64 -11.87 -2.95 -11.40
N SER A 65 -12.79 -2.01 -11.25
CA SER A 65 -13.26 -1.11 -12.29
C SER A 65 -12.14 -0.17 -12.80
N ALA A 66 -12.39 0.51 -13.93
CA ALA A 66 -11.44 1.50 -14.47
C ALA A 66 -11.08 2.60 -13.45
N LYS A 67 -12.08 3.12 -12.73
CA LYS A 67 -11.90 4.11 -11.64
C LYS A 67 -10.98 3.58 -10.54
N GLU A 68 -11.25 2.39 -10.04
CA GLU A 68 -10.46 1.76 -8.97
C GLU A 68 -9.03 1.46 -9.42
N ARG A 69 -8.84 1.04 -10.68
CA ARG A 69 -7.51 0.83 -11.26
C ARG A 69 -6.73 2.15 -11.40
N ALA A 70 -7.38 3.25 -11.77
CA ALA A 70 -6.76 4.57 -11.80
C ALA A 70 -6.31 5.02 -10.41
N VAL A 71 -7.15 4.80 -9.38
CA VAL A 71 -6.82 5.06 -7.97
C VAL A 71 -5.62 4.24 -7.51
N LEU A 72 -5.61 2.92 -7.79
CA LEU A 72 -4.49 2.03 -7.43
C LEU A 72 -3.18 2.42 -8.14
N ALA A 73 -3.27 2.80 -9.42
CA ALA A 73 -2.12 3.28 -10.18
C ALA A 73 -1.59 4.62 -9.63
N TRP A 74 -2.48 5.54 -9.24
CA TRP A 74 -2.12 6.79 -8.57
C TRP A 74 -1.43 6.52 -7.23
N THR A 75 -1.96 5.59 -6.43
CA THR A 75 -1.35 5.15 -5.18
C THR A 75 0.07 4.60 -5.40
N ASP A 76 0.28 3.74 -6.40
CA ASP A 76 1.61 3.21 -6.72
C ASP A 76 2.58 4.31 -7.19
N ALA A 77 2.12 5.28 -7.99
CA ALA A 77 2.94 6.41 -8.40
C ALA A 77 3.41 7.25 -7.19
N LEU A 78 2.53 7.48 -6.21
CA LEU A 78 2.87 8.20 -4.98
C LEU A 78 3.81 7.38 -4.08
N THR A 79 3.42 6.14 -3.77
CA THR A 79 4.06 5.33 -2.72
C THR A 79 5.34 4.62 -3.20
N LEU A 80 5.36 4.10 -4.43
CA LEU A 80 6.49 3.34 -4.96
C LEU A 80 7.42 4.17 -5.84
N GLN A 81 6.92 5.24 -6.47
CA GLN A 81 7.69 6.07 -7.40
C GLN A 81 8.01 7.47 -6.86
N GLY A 82 7.70 7.72 -5.58
CA GLY A 82 7.98 9.01 -4.93
C GLY A 82 7.24 10.19 -5.56
N GLY A 83 6.04 9.96 -6.10
CA GLY A 83 5.21 10.98 -6.72
C GLY A 83 5.49 11.23 -8.21
N ARG A 84 6.30 10.39 -8.87
CA ARG A 84 6.53 10.47 -10.32
C ARG A 84 5.33 9.94 -11.12
N ALA A 85 4.20 10.64 -11.02
CA ALA A 85 3.03 10.35 -11.82
C ALA A 85 3.17 10.91 -13.25
N SER A 86 2.68 10.16 -14.24
CA SER A 86 2.64 10.64 -15.62
C SER A 86 1.41 11.53 -15.86
N ASN A 87 1.50 12.45 -16.82
CA ASN A 87 0.34 13.26 -17.23
C ASN A 87 -0.83 12.37 -17.66
N ALA A 88 -0.58 11.30 -18.41
CA ALA A 88 -1.62 10.37 -18.83
C ALA A 88 -2.36 9.71 -17.65
N LEU A 89 -1.66 9.39 -16.57
CA LEU A 89 -2.28 8.86 -15.35
C LEU A 89 -3.11 9.92 -14.63
N PHE A 90 -2.60 11.16 -14.57
CA PHE A 90 -3.33 12.27 -13.98
C PHE A 90 -4.60 12.61 -14.77
N ASP A 91 -4.51 12.65 -16.11
CA ASP A 91 -5.63 12.86 -17.01
C ASP A 91 -6.68 11.73 -16.88
N GLU A 92 -6.24 10.46 -16.79
CA GLU A 92 -7.14 9.33 -16.53
C GLU A 92 -7.86 9.47 -15.19
N LEU A 93 -7.16 9.86 -14.13
CA LEU A 93 -7.76 10.06 -12.81
C LEU A 93 -8.85 11.14 -12.84
N HIS A 94 -8.62 12.22 -13.60
CA HIS A 94 -9.60 13.29 -13.82
C HIS A 94 -10.86 12.85 -14.57
N THR A 95 -10.82 11.74 -15.30
CA THR A 95 -12.04 11.18 -15.90
C THR A 95 -13.00 10.59 -14.86
N HIS A 96 -12.50 10.29 -13.65
CA HIS A 96 -13.25 9.63 -12.59
C HIS A 96 -13.45 10.46 -11.32
N LEU A 97 -12.56 11.42 -11.05
CA LEU A 97 -12.49 12.22 -9.83
C LEU A 97 -12.30 13.70 -10.18
N ASN A 98 -12.88 14.58 -9.35
CA ASN A 98 -12.63 16.03 -9.45
C ASN A 98 -11.31 16.42 -8.74
N ASP A 99 -10.86 17.66 -8.93
CA ASP A 99 -9.61 18.19 -8.37
C ASP A 99 -9.54 18.07 -6.83
N GLU A 100 -10.66 18.28 -6.14
CA GLU A 100 -10.74 18.20 -4.68
C GLU A 100 -10.60 16.74 -4.21
N ASP A 101 -11.27 15.81 -4.86
CA ASP A 101 -11.15 14.37 -4.60
C ASP A 101 -9.73 13.86 -4.84
N ILE A 102 -9.07 14.31 -5.91
CA ILE A 102 -7.69 13.94 -6.23
C ILE A 102 -6.72 14.49 -5.18
N LEU A 103 -6.92 15.73 -4.74
CA LEU A 103 -6.16 16.34 -3.67
C LEU A 103 -6.32 15.53 -2.38
N GLU A 104 -7.54 15.26 -1.96
CA GLU A 104 -7.83 14.47 -0.74
C GLU A 104 -7.26 13.06 -0.83
N LEU A 105 -7.42 12.37 -1.96
CA LEU A 105 -6.87 11.04 -2.20
C LEU A 105 -5.35 11.04 -2.03
N THR A 106 -4.68 12.06 -2.57
CA THR A 106 -3.23 12.23 -2.49
C THR A 106 -2.77 12.44 -1.05
N TYR A 107 -3.46 13.28 -0.29
CA TYR A 107 -3.15 13.52 1.13
C TYR A 107 -3.37 12.29 2.01
N HIS A 108 -4.46 11.53 1.78
CA HIS A 108 -4.69 10.28 2.50
C HIS A 108 -3.62 9.25 2.18
N THR A 109 -3.29 9.08 0.90
CA THR A 109 -2.24 8.16 0.44
C THR A 109 -0.90 8.50 1.08
N LEU A 110 -0.44 9.75 0.98
CA LEU A 110 0.86 10.14 1.54
C LEU A 110 0.86 10.18 3.07
N GLY A 111 -0.26 10.52 3.70
CA GLY A 111 -0.41 10.46 5.15
C GLY A 111 -0.25 9.04 5.70
N TYR A 112 -0.89 8.06 5.05
CA TYR A 112 -0.74 6.66 5.43
C TYR A 112 0.59 6.05 4.98
N ASN A 113 1.20 6.57 3.92
CA ASN A 113 2.58 6.21 3.57
C ASN A 113 3.55 6.63 4.69
N MET A 114 3.45 7.87 5.16
CA MET A 114 4.21 8.36 6.31
C MET A 114 3.89 7.53 7.57
N HIS A 115 2.62 7.22 7.82
CA HIS A 115 2.23 6.42 8.98
C HIS A 115 2.83 5.02 8.94
N ALA A 116 2.76 4.34 7.79
CA ALA A 116 3.38 3.03 7.59
C ALA A 116 4.89 3.06 7.84
N VAL A 117 5.58 4.12 7.39
CA VAL A 117 7.01 4.34 7.68
C VAL A 117 7.23 4.50 9.19
N CYS A 118 6.43 5.31 9.88
CA CYS A 118 6.52 5.49 11.33
C CYS A 118 6.29 4.19 12.10
N CYS A 119 5.26 3.40 11.75
CA CYS A 119 4.97 2.13 12.41
C CYS A 119 6.17 1.17 12.34
N LYS A 120 6.78 1.01 11.16
CA LYS A 120 7.97 0.17 11.00
C LYS A 120 9.19 0.75 11.73
N ALA A 121 9.48 2.03 11.54
CA ALA A 121 10.69 2.66 12.09
C ALA A 121 10.70 2.68 13.63
N LEU A 122 9.52 2.80 14.24
CA LEU A 122 9.34 2.86 15.69
C LEU A 122 8.90 1.51 16.29
N ARG A 123 8.85 0.42 15.50
CA ARG A 123 8.42 -0.92 15.92
C ARG A 123 7.06 -0.90 16.65
N LEU A 124 6.07 -0.25 16.04
CA LEU A 124 4.75 -0.09 16.64
C LEU A 124 3.81 -1.23 16.22
N GLU A 125 2.98 -1.66 17.17
CA GLU A 125 1.87 -2.57 16.93
C GLU A 125 2.27 -3.87 16.21
N TYR A 126 1.75 -4.11 15.01
CA TYR A 126 2.01 -5.31 14.22
C TYR A 126 3.27 -5.20 13.36
N ASP A 127 3.95 -4.05 13.36
CA ASP A 127 5.20 -3.83 12.63
C ASP A 127 6.44 -3.96 13.53
N ASP A 128 6.27 -4.45 14.77
CA ASP A 128 7.37 -4.91 15.60
C ASP A 128 7.87 -6.29 15.12
N VAL A 129 8.67 -6.27 14.06
CA VAL A 129 9.30 -7.45 13.47
C VAL A 129 10.82 -7.32 13.52
N ASP A 130 11.51 -8.45 13.71
CA ASP A 130 12.96 -8.48 13.72
C ASP A 130 13.56 -8.14 12.34
N GLU A 131 14.76 -7.56 12.35
CA GLU A 131 15.52 -7.25 11.13
C GLU A 131 15.71 -8.51 10.29
N ARG A 132 15.26 -8.47 9.04
CA ARG A 132 15.32 -9.61 8.10
C ARG A 132 16.68 -9.69 7.41
N VAL A 133 17.35 -8.55 7.24
CA VAL A 133 18.66 -8.45 6.59
C VAL A 133 19.73 -8.39 7.68
N GLN A 134 20.13 -9.56 8.15
CA GLN A 134 21.24 -9.73 9.09
C GLN A 134 22.47 -10.29 8.40
N GLU A 135 23.65 -10.05 8.98
CA GLU A 135 24.88 -10.70 8.53
C GLU A 135 24.74 -12.22 8.66
N VAL A 136 25.10 -12.93 7.59
CA VAL A 136 25.26 -14.39 7.64
C VAL A 136 26.73 -14.67 7.97
N PRO A 137 27.05 -15.34 9.10
CA PRO A 137 28.43 -15.58 9.49
C PRO A 137 29.15 -16.47 8.49
N THR A 138 30.48 -16.30 8.40
CA THR A 138 31.33 -17.17 7.59
C THR A 138 31.31 -18.59 8.17
N PRO A 139 31.23 -19.66 7.35
CA PRO A 139 31.31 -21.04 7.85
C PRO A 139 32.59 -21.30 8.66
N ASP A 140 32.46 -21.99 9.80
CA ASP A 140 33.58 -22.27 10.72
C ASP A 140 34.71 -23.10 10.08
N ASP A 141 34.39 -23.85 9.02
CA ASP A 141 35.34 -24.68 8.27
C ASP A 141 36.14 -23.89 7.22
N GLY A 142 35.90 -22.57 7.10
CA GLY A 142 36.50 -21.73 6.05
C GLY A 142 36.00 -22.04 4.64
N GLY A 143 34.93 -22.84 4.53
CA GLY A 143 34.31 -23.20 3.26
C GLY A 143 33.52 -22.05 2.63
N THR A 144 33.23 -22.16 1.34
CA THR A 144 32.35 -21.21 0.65
C THR A 144 30.90 -21.42 1.09
N ALA A 145 30.23 -20.34 1.52
CA ALA A 145 28.81 -20.37 1.84
C ALA A 145 28.00 -20.85 0.62
N ASN A 146 27.13 -21.84 0.81
CA ASN A 146 26.19 -22.27 -0.22
C ASN A 146 25.06 -21.24 -0.35
N TRP A 147 25.30 -20.21 -1.15
CA TRP A 147 24.36 -19.09 -1.38
C TRP A 147 23.00 -19.56 -1.91
N ALA A 148 22.97 -20.69 -2.63
CA ALA A 148 21.74 -21.27 -3.18
C ALA A 148 21.01 -22.19 -2.19
N GLY A 149 21.66 -22.61 -1.10
CA GLY A 149 21.10 -23.53 -0.11
C GLY A 149 20.46 -24.76 -0.77
N ASN A 150 19.15 -24.90 -0.57
CA ASN A 150 18.31 -25.94 -1.16
C ASN A 150 17.35 -25.41 -2.24
N ALA A 151 17.47 -24.14 -2.64
CA ALA A 151 16.48 -23.46 -3.50
C ALA A 151 16.27 -24.15 -4.86
N TRP A 152 17.23 -24.96 -5.31
CA TRP A 152 17.20 -25.66 -6.60
C TRP A 152 17.41 -27.17 -6.46
N ARG A 153 17.28 -27.73 -5.24
CA ARG A 153 17.32 -29.17 -5.06
C ARG A 153 15.97 -29.75 -5.46
N ASN A 154 15.95 -30.39 -6.63
CA ASN A 154 14.87 -31.29 -7.01
C ASN A 154 15.04 -32.57 -6.21
N ASP A 155 14.51 -32.61 -4.99
CA ASP A 155 14.30 -33.87 -4.29
C ASP A 155 13.16 -34.61 -5.02
N THR A 156 13.52 -35.37 -6.06
CA THR A 156 12.69 -36.41 -6.67
C THR A 156 12.88 -37.73 -5.94
#